data_AF-A0A1R1XDT1-F1
#
_entry.id   AF-A0A1R1XDT1-F1
#
_cell.length_a   1.000
_cell.length_b   1.000
_cell.length_c   1.000
_cell.angle_alpha   90.00
_cell.angle_beta   90.00
_cell.angle_gamma   90.00
#
_symmetry.space_group_name_H-M   'P 1'
#
loop_
_entity.id
_entity.type
_entity.pdbx_description
1 polymer ?
#
loop_
_entity_poly.entity_id
_entity_poly.type
_entity_poly.pdbx_seq_one_letter_code
_entity_poly.pdbx_strand_id
1 'polypeptide(L)' 'MAMISALVLAHPDTSISYIMYSDASNVGIGASLHQRQSDNTIRPIAYASRKLLPAEVNYCAS' A
#
# COMPACT_ATOMS: atom_id res chain seq x y z
N MET A 1 11.36 10.39 8.32
CA MET A 1 12.52 9.66 7.79
C MET A 1 12.03 8.32 7.28
N ALA A 2 11.85 8.15 5.97
CA ALA A 2 11.40 6.87 5.41
C ALA A 2 12.04 6.63 4.04
N MET A 3 13.35 6.42 4.03
CA MET A 3 14.07 5.76 2.93
C MET A 3 15.50 5.45 3.39
N ILE A 4 15.75 4.23 3.85
CA ILE A 4 17.15 3.75 4.04
C ILE A 4 17.33 2.28 3.65
N SER A 5 16.27 1.55 3.31
CA SER A 5 16.39 0.26 2.67
C SER A 5 15.77 0.38 1.31
N ALA A 6 16.55 0.17 0.25
CA ALA A 6 16.01 0.02 -1.09
C ALA A 6 15.05 -1.17 -1.05
N LEU A 7 13.77 -0.89 -0.79
CA LEU A 7 12.70 -1.87 -0.87
C LEU A 7 12.70 -2.36 -2.30
N VAL A 8 13.20 -3.58 -2.52
CA VAL A 8 13.15 -4.22 -3.82
C VAL A 8 11.68 -4.53 -4.08
N LEU A 9 11.04 -3.68 -4.88
CA LEU A 9 9.69 -3.96 -5.36
C LEU A 9 9.77 -5.21 -6.24
N ALA A 10 8.97 -6.21 -5.93
CA ALA A 10 8.85 -7.37 -6.79
C ALA A 10 8.00 -7.02 -8.02
N HIS A 11 8.26 -7.71 -9.14
CA HIS A 11 7.45 -7.54 -10.34
C HIS A 11 6.04 -8.09 -10.10
N PRO A 12 4.98 -7.35 -10.47
CA PRO A 12 3.61 -7.85 -10.32
C PRO A 12 3.35 -9.02 -11.27
N ASP A 13 2.85 -10.12 -10.74
CA ASP A 13 2.29 -11.21 -11.52
C ASP A 13 0.76 -11.10 -11.48
N THR A 14 0.11 -10.80 -12.61
CA THR A 14 -1.34 -10.61 -12.67
C THR A 14 -2.14 -11.91 -12.57
N SER A 15 -1.49 -13.06 -12.62
CA SER A 15 -2.14 -14.38 -12.53
C SER A 15 -2.31 -14.87 -11.09
N ILE A 16 -1.67 -14.22 -10.12
CA ILE A 16 -1.76 -14.59 -8.70
C ILE A 16 -2.36 -13.46 -7.86
N SER A 17 -2.97 -13.81 -6.72
CA SER A 17 -3.67 -12.84 -5.89
C SER A 17 -2.72 -11.82 -5.23
N TYR A 18 -3.25 -10.62 -5.02
CA TYR A 18 -2.58 -9.55 -4.31
C TYR A 18 -3.02 -9.48 -2.85
N ILE A 19 -2.12 -9.02 -1.99
CA ILE A 19 -2.38 -8.71 -0.59
C ILE A 19 -2.27 -7.20 -0.44
N MET A 20 -3.39 -6.54 -0.10
CA MET A 20 -3.44 -5.09 0.08
C MET A 20 -3.54 -4.76 1.57
N TYR A 21 -2.66 -3.90 2.05
CA TYR A 21 -2.79 -3.26 3.35
C TYR A 21 -3.14 -1.80 3.14
N SER A 22 -4.18 -1.31 3.79
CA SER A 22 -4.56 0.10 3.77
C SER A 22 -4.65 0.61 5.19
N ASP A 23 -4.16 1.82 5.41
CA ASP A 23 -4.28 2.57 6.64
C ASP A 23 -4.75 3.99 6.32
N ALA A 24 -5.60 4.56 7.15
CA ALA A 24 -6.16 5.88 6.93
C ALA A 24 -6.11 6.70 8.22
N SER A 25 -5.79 7.98 8.06
CA SER A 25 -5.83 8.99 9.10
C SER A 25 -6.76 10.12 8.70
N ASN A 26 -7.10 11.01 9.63
CA ASN A 26 -7.88 12.22 9.34
C ASN A 26 -7.26 13.16 8.29
N VAL A 27 -6.03 12.94 7.85
CA VAL A 27 -5.33 13.82 6.89
C VAL A 27 -4.92 13.12 5.60
N GLY A 28 -4.95 11.78 5.53
CA GLY A 28 -4.43 11.04 4.40
C GLY A 28 -4.69 9.55 4.49
N ILE A 29 -4.68 8.90 3.33
CA ILE A 29 -4.81 7.45 3.17
C ILE A 29 -3.50 6.91 2.61
N GLY A 30 -3.00 5.84 3.21
CA GLY A 30 -1.88 5.05 2.73
C GLY A 30 -2.33 3.63 2.37
N ALA A 31 -1.70 3.06 1.34
CA ALA A 31 -1.86 1.67 0.95
C ALA A 31 -0.52 1.07 0.55
N SER A 32 -0.34 -0.20 0.84
CA SER A 32 0.76 -1.02 0.33
C SER A 32 0.22 -2.28 -0.30
N LEU A 33 0.71 -2.57 -1.49
CA LEU A 33 0.36 -3.75 -2.27
C LEU A 33 1.51 -4.74 -2.16
N HIS A 34 1.20 -5.98 -1.85
CA HIS A 34 2.15 -7.08 -1.71
C HIS A 34 1.65 -8.29 -2.48
N GLN A 35 2.56 -9.22 -2.75
CA GLN A 35 2.25 -10.46 -3.43
C GLN A 35 3.14 -11.58 -2.94
N ARG A 36 2.59 -12.80 -2.88
CA ARG A 36 3.35 -14.01 -2.56
C ARG A 36 4.13 -14.44 -3.80
N GLN A 37 5.45 -14.50 -3.67
CA GLN A 37 6.35 -14.92 -4.74
C GLN A 37 6.47 -16.46 -4.78
N SER A 38 7.11 -16.97 -5.83
CA SER A 38 7.37 -18.41 -6.02
C SER A 38 8.22 -19.04 -4.91
N ASP A 39 9.07 -18.24 -4.25
CA ASP A 39 9.85 -18.62 -3.06
C ASP A 39 9.03 -18.63 -1.77
N ASN A 40 7.70 -18.45 -1.88
CA ASN A 40 6.76 -18.43 -0.79
C ASN A 40 6.90 -17.22 0.16
N THR A 41 7.70 -16.21 -0.21
CA THR A 41 7.84 -14.95 0.54
C THR A 41 6.81 -13.92 0.09
N ILE A 42 6.39 -13.04 1.00
CA ILE A 42 5.54 -11.90 0.67
C ILE A 42 6.47 -10.73 0.35
N ARG A 43 6.34 -10.18 -0.86
CA ARG A 43 7.14 -9.02 -1.30
C ARG A 43 6.23 -7.84 -1.65
N PRO A 44 6.67 -6.61 -1.33
CA PRO A 44 5.95 -5.41 -1.75
C PRO A 44 6.03 -5.24 -3.26
N ILE A 45 4.89 -4.91 -3.87
CA ILE A 45 4.71 -4.64 -5.31
C ILE A 45 4.58 -3.15 -5.57
N ALA A 46 3.90 -2.42 -4.68
CA ALA A 46 3.69 -0.98 -4.80
C ALA A 46 3.33 -0.35 -3.46
N TYR A 47 3.64 0.93 -3.32
CA TYR A 47 3.14 1.78 -2.24
C TYR A 47 2.37 2.93 -2.86
N ALA A 48 1.18 3.21 -2.34
CA ALA A 48 0.37 4.34 -2.75
C ALA A 48 0.00 5.15 -1.52
N SER A 49 0.09 6.47 -1.60
CA SER A 49 -0.43 7.34 -0.54
C SER A 49 -1.01 8.59 -1.17
N ARG A 50 -2.09 9.10 -0.58
CA ARG A 50 -2.69 10.37 -1.00
C ARG A 50 -3.18 11.13 0.23
N LYS A 51 -3.08 12.45 0.16
CA LYS A 51 -3.75 13.33 1.13
C LYS A 51 -5.25 13.30 0.86
N LEU A 52 -6.03 13.37 1.93
CA LEU A 52 -7.48 13.54 1.82
C LEU A 52 -7.77 14.93 1.26
N LEU A 53 -8.75 15.03 0.36
CA LEU A 53 -9.30 16.30 -0.06
C LEU A 53 -10.00 16.97 1.13
N PRO A 54 -10.13 18.31 1.16
CA PRO A 54 -10.81 19.01 2.25
C PRO A 54 -12.23 18.50 2.52
N ALA A 55 -12.94 18.06 1.48
CA ALA A 55 -14.25 17.42 1.62
C ALA A 55 -14.17 16.03 2.27
N GLU A 56 -13.17 15.22 1.92
CA GLU A 56 -12.99 13.85 2.40
C GLU A 56 -12.55 13.78 3.87
N VAL A 57 -11.87 14.81 4.37
CA VAL A 57 -11.51 14.94 5.80
C VAL A 57 -12.75 14.97 6.70
N ASN A 58 -13.90 15.40 6.16
CA ASN A 58 -15.15 15.53 6.90
C ASN A 58 -16.07 14.30 6.78
N TYR A 59 -15.64 13.24 6.06
CA TYR A 59 -16.41 12.01 6.00
C TYR A 59 -16.28 11.23 7.30
N CYS A 60 -17.41 10.85 7.92
CA CYS A 60 -17.40 9.98 9.08
C CYS A 60 -16.92 8.58 8.67
N ALA A 61 -15.77 8.16 9.19
CA ALA A 61 -15.37 6.76 9.22
C ALA A 61 -16.11 6.08 10.38
N SER A 62 -17.38 5.73 10.18
CA SER A 62 -18.20 4.99 11.15
C SER A 62 -18.49 3.59 10.65
#